data_AF-A0A7Y5CMW2-F1
#
_entry.id   AF-A0A7Y5CMW2-F1
#
_cell.length_a   1.000
_cell.length_b   1.000
_cell.length_c   1.000
_cell.angle_alpha   90.00
_cell.angle_beta   90.00
_cell.angle_gamma   90.00
#
_symmetry.space_group_name_H-M   'P 1'
#
loop_
_entity.id
_entity.type
_entity.pdbx_description
1 polymer ?
#
loop_
_entity_poly.entity_id
_entity_poly.type
_entity_poly.pdbx_seq_one_letter_code
_entity_poly.pdbx_strand_id
1 'polypeptide(L)'
;MIMAIQEHVSILRSGVQVWNLWREQNPQILPDLSNANLAASKLKNANLEKVNLRGTSLWVTDLTEANLREADLSRSKCVAANFSHSCAVKAKLNSADFTKANLEGINLSEAGLSGSDFYGANLKNANLEKTDLRRTIFSNANLSGANLESAYLLGTIFGDTNLSDVKNIELCLHIGPSVLDYQTIERSGTLPESFAIGCGLPGNFIDSIRPLIKESRQFYKCFISYSTLDNSFVKLFIKDLRAYGVKYWFAPRDMRAGSSIKSAINQAITVLDKVLLILSESSIASQWVEYEAKKALEKEQKISQDVLLPIMIDDSILSTDVDWASSLKNTRNIGNFCDWKNHNSYKQAFDLLLRDLRIAWKQW
;
A
#
# COMPACT_ATOMS: atom_id res chain seq x y z
N MET A 1 -29.95 15.84 5.24
CA MET A 1 -28.47 15.80 5.37
C MET A 1 -28.09 17.15 5.95
N ILE A 2 -27.51 17.21 7.15
CA ILE A 2 -27.10 18.51 7.73
C ILE A 2 -25.89 19.00 6.92
N MET A 3 -26.02 20.18 6.32
CA MET A 3 -24.99 20.80 5.47
C MET A 3 -24.17 21.79 6.29
N ALA A 4 -22.91 22.01 5.89
CA ALA A 4 -22.05 23.05 6.42
C ALA A 4 -22.73 24.43 6.48
N ILE A 5 -22.41 25.19 7.54
CA ILE A 5 -22.79 26.59 7.65
C ILE A 5 -21.93 27.38 6.64
N GLN A 6 -22.59 27.98 5.65
CA GLN A 6 -21.89 28.63 4.53
C GLN A 6 -21.01 29.80 4.95
N GLU A 7 -21.38 30.49 6.03
CA GLU A 7 -20.56 31.55 6.63
C GLU A 7 -19.21 30.99 7.11
N HIS A 8 -19.21 29.90 7.88
CA HIS A 8 -17.98 29.26 8.36
C HIS A 8 -17.09 28.79 7.21
N VAL A 9 -17.69 28.20 6.17
CA VAL A 9 -16.95 27.77 4.96
C VAL A 9 -16.33 28.97 4.26
N SER A 10 -17.06 30.09 4.18
CA SER A 10 -16.59 31.31 3.53
C SER A 10 -15.42 31.93 4.30
N ILE A 11 -15.51 32.01 5.63
CA ILE A 11 -14.43 32.52 6.49
C ILE A 11 -13.17 31.67 6.33
N LEU A 12 -13.29 30.33 6.35
CA LEU A 12 -12.14 29.45 6.15
C LEU A 12 -11.50 29.65 4.77
N ARG A 13 -12.32 29.81 3.73
CA ARG A 13 -11.85 30.04 2.35
C ARG A 13 -11.20 31.41 2.17
N SER A 14 -11.49 32.39 3.02
CA SER A 14 -10.79 33.67 3.03
C SER A 14 -9.33 33.57 3.51
N GLY A 15 -8.94 32.44 4.10
CA GLY A 15 -7.56 32.13 4.45
C GLY A 15 -7.37 31.78 5.93
N VAL A 16 -6.30 31.03 6.22
CA VAL A 16 -6.02 30.52 7.57
C VAL A 16 -5.85 31.63 8.60
N GLN A 17 -5.23 32.76 8.23
CA GLN A 17 -5.06 33.90 9.14
C GLN A 17 -6.40 34.49 9.55
N VAL A 18 -7.31 34.68 8.59
CA VAL A 18 -8.67 35.19 8.83
C VAL A 18 -9.45 34.21 9.69
N TRP A 19 -9.37 32.92 9.36
CA TRP A 19 -10.00 31.86 10.14
C TRP A 19 -9.51 31.83 11.59
N ASN A 20 -8.20 31.85 11.81
CA ASN A 20 -7.62 31.78 13.15
C ASN A 20 -8.01 33.02 13.97
N LEU A 21 -7.95 34.23 13.39
CA LEU A 21 -8.40 35.45 14.05
C LEU A 21 -9.90 35.39 14.41
N TRP A 22 -10.72 34.89 13.49
CA TRP A 22 -12.15 34.70 13.75
C TRP A 22 -12.39 33.69 14.88
N ARG A 23 -11.61 32.61 14.96
CA ARG A 23 -11.66 31.64 16.07
C ARG A 23 -11.28 32.25 17.42
N GLU A 24 -10.29 33.15 17.45
CA GLU A 24 -9.89 33.88 18.66
C GLU A 24 -10.99 34.83 19.15
N GLN A 25 -11.67 35.50 18.22
CA GLN A 25 -12.77 36.42 18.53
C GLN A 25 -14.06 35.68 18.91
N ASN A 26 -14.23 34.43 18.46
CA ASN A 26 -15.45 33.65 18.63
C ASN A 26 -15.19 32.28 19.28
N PRO A 27 -14.58 32.22 20.47
CA PRO A 27 -14.18 30.94 21.08
C PRO A 27 -15.35 30.05 21.49
N GLN A 28 -16.55 30.64 21.62
CA GLN A 28 -17.79 29.95 22.00
C GLN A 28 -18.45 29.24 20.82
N ILE A 29 -18.13 29.65 19.59
CA ILE A 29 -18.74 29.10 18.38
C ILE A 29 -18.07 27.76 18.08
N LEU A 30 -18.88 26.71 17.93
CA LEU A 30 -18.45 25.42 17.40
C LEU A 30 -18.68 25.43 15.88
N PRO A 31 -17.63 25.57 15.05
CA PRO A 31 -17.86 25.75 13.63
C PRO A 31 -18.28 24.45 12.95
N ASP A 32 -19.33 24.55 12.14
CA ASP A 32 -19.80 23.45 11.29
C ASP A 32 -19.36 23.62 9.84
N LEU A 33 -18.49 22.72 9.39
CA LEU A 33 -18.00 22.56 8.03
C LEU A 33 -18.42 21.19 7.44
N SER A 34 -19.41 20.51 8.02
CA SER A 34 -19.78 19.15 7.65
C SER A 34 -20.19 19.04 6.18
N ASN A 35 -19.73 17.97 5.54
CA ASN A 35 -19.92 17.69 4.11
C ASN A 35 -19.38 18.79 3.16
N ALA A 36 -18.60 19.76 3.65
CA ALA A 36 -17.97 20.76 2.79
C ALA A 36 -16.91 20.11 1.89
N ASN A 37 -16.77 20.65 0.68
CA ASN A 37 -15.63 20.35 -0.19
C ASN A 37 -14.49 21.33 0.12
N LEU A 38 -13.43 20.79 0.73
CA LEU A 38 -12.21 21.45 1.12
C LEU A 38 -10.98 20.83 0.42
N ALA A 39 -11.19 20.05 -0.64
CA ALA A 39 -10.12 19.42 -1.41
C ALA A 39 -9.11 20.45 -1.90
N ALA A 40 -7.83 20.08 -1.86
CA ALA A 40 -6.68 20.92 -2.23
C ALA A 40 -6.59 22.27 -1.49
N SER A 41 -7.31 22.46 -0.38
CA SER A 41 -7.20 23.68 0.42
C SER A 41 -5.85 23.76 1.14
N LYS A 42 -5.36 24.97 1.37
CA LYS A 42 -4.15 25.25 2.15
C LYS A 42 -4.54 25.61 3.57
N LEU A 43 -4.56 24.62 4.45
CA LEU A 43 -4.99 24.72 5.86
C LEU A 43 -3.83 24.48 6.83
N LYS A 44 -2.58 24.67 6.37
CA LYS A 44 -1.39 24.64 7.23
C LYS A 44 -1.58 25.60 8.41
N ASN A 45 -1.31 25.13 9.63
CA ASN A 45 -1.47 25.91 10.87
C ASN A 45 -2.91 26.39 11.19
N ALA A 46 -3.94 25.80 10.57
CA ALA A 46 -5.32 26.17 10.87
C ALA A 46 -5.75 25.68 12.26
N ASN A 47 -6.45 26.54 13.02
CA ASN A 47 -7.10 26.19 14.27
C ASN A 47 -8.47 25.57 13.99
N LEU A 48 -8.49 24.25 13.82
CA LEU A 48 -9.69 23.44 13.57
C LEU A 48 -10.16 22.71 14.84
N GLU A 49 -9.79 23.20 16.03
CA GLU A 49 -10.21 22.63 17.31
C GLU A 49 -11.75 22.61 17.42
N LYS A 50 -12.30 21.45 17.80
CA LYS A 50 -13.73 21.19 17.98
C LYS A 50 -14.61 21.48 16.75
N VAL A 51 -14.03 21.62 15.56
CA VAL A 51 -14.78 21.84 14.32
C VAL A 51 -15.50 20.55 13.91
N ASN A 52 -16.75 20.67 13.48
CA ASN A 52 -17.46 19.59 12.81
C ASN A 52 -17.03 19.54 11.33
N LEU A 53 -16.16 18.58 11.01
CA LEU A 53 -15.64 18.25 9.68
C LEU A 53 -16.23 16.93 9.13
N ARG A 54 -17.34 16.45 9.71
CA ARG A 54 -17.94 15.16 9.38
C ARG A 54 -18.27 15.09 7.89
N GLY A 55 -17.85 14.01 7.22
CA GLY A 55 -18.16 13.79 5.80
C GLY A 55 -17.50 14.77 4.82
N THR A 56 -16.56 15.61 5.28
CA THR A 56 -15.85 16.55 4.39
C THR A 56 -14.98 15.84 3.36
N SER A 57 -14.75 16.50 2.23
CA SER A 57 -13.71 16.11 1.28
C SER A 57 -12.45 16.94 1.56
N LEU A 58 -11.38 16.27 1.98
CA LEU A 58 -10.05 16.83 2.28
C LEU A 58 -8.99 16.22 1.33
N TRP A 59 -9.39 15.79 0.14
CA TRP A 59 -8.49 15.19 -0.85
C TRP A 59 -7.32 16.13 -1.17
N VAL A 60 -6.09 15.67 -0.94
CA VAL A 60 -4.85 16.43 -1.18
C VAL A 60 -4.81 17.78 -0.43
N THR A 61 -5.56 17.92 0.66
CA THR A 61 -5.55 19.14 1.48
C THR A 61 -4.28 19.19 2.33
N ASP A 62 -3.67 20.37 2.44
CA ASP A 62 -2.53 20.59 3.34
C ASP A 62 -3.04 21.03 4.72
N LEU A 63 -2.91 20.18 5.72
CA LEU A 63 -3.27 20.36 7.14
C LEU A 63 -2.02 20.28 8.04
N THR A 64 -0.83 20.46 7.46
CA THR A 64 0.45 20.43 8.21
C THR A 64 0.37 21.33 9.44
N GLU A 65 0.81 20.83 10.60
CA GLU A 65 0.82 21.59 11.87
C GLU A 65 -0.57 22.12 12.34
N ALA A 66 -1.68 21.68 11.74
CA ALA A 66 -3.03 22.12 12.14
C ALA A 66 -3.42 21.62 13.54
N ASN A 67 -4.20 22.43 14.27
CA ASN A 67 -4.84 22.02 15.52
C ASN A 67 -6.21 21.41 15.22
N LEU A 68 -6.37 20.10 15.40
CA LEU A 68 -7.58 19.30 15.19
C LEU A 68 -8.09 18.69 16.50
N ARG A 69 -7.69 19.23 17.66
CA ARG A 69 -8.10 18.69 18.96
C ARG A 69 -9.61 18.64 19.06
N GLU A 70 -10.14 17.48 19.46
CA GLU A 70 -11.58 17.23 19.62
C GLU A 70 -12.44 17.51 18.36
N ALA A 71 -11.84 17.65 17.17
CA ALA A 71 -12.57 17.84 15.92
C ALA A 71 -13.32 16.56 15.53
N ASP A 72 -14.45 16.68 14.83
CA ASP A 72 -15.18 15.55 14.28
C ASP A 72 -14.94 15.42 12.77
N LEU A 73 -14.05 14.51 12.39
CA LEU A 73 -13.73 14.12 11.01
C LEU A 73 -14.39 12.78 10.64
N SER A 74 -15.39 12.32 11.37
CA SER A 74 -16.01 11.02 11.09
C SER A 74 -16.50 10.96 9.63
N ARG A 75 -16.19 9.88 8.93
CA ARG A 75 -16.55 9.65 7.52
C ARG A 75 -15.98 10.67 6.52
N SER A 76 -14.97 11.45 6.89
CA SER A 76 -14.30 12.36 5.94
C SER A 76 -13.46 11.58 4.92
N LYS A 77 -13.24 12.18 3.75
CA LYS A 77 -12.35 11.68 2.71
C LYS A 77 -11.04 12.46 2.73
N CYS A 78 -10.03 11.88 3.37
CA CYS A 78 -8.70 12.46 3.60
C CYS A 78 -7.64 11.87 2.68
N VAL A 79 -8.04 11.27 1.55
CA VAL A 79 -7.15 10.60 0.61
C VAL A 79 -6.02 11.53 0.17
N ALA A 80 -4.77 11.08 0.35
CA ALA A 80 -3.56 11.83 0.02
C ALA A 80 -3.44 13.23 0.66
N ALA A 81 -4.20 13.54 1.71
CA ALA A 81 -4.04 14.79 2.45
C ALA A 81 -2.77 14.76 3.32
N ASN A 82 -2.27 15.94 3.70
CA ASN A 82 -1.09 16.05 4.54
C ASN A 82 -1.45 16.58 5.94
N PHE A 83 -1.36 15.73 6.96
CA PHE A 83 -1.52 16.01 8.37
C PHE A 83 -0.18 15.93 9.14
N SER A 84 0.96 16.07 8.47
CA SER A 84 2.24 15.96 9.15
C SER A 84 2.34 16.96 10.30
N HIS A 85 2.72 16.47 11.47
CA HIS A 85 2.90 17.23 12.71
C HIS A 85 1.63 17.92 13.24
N SER A 86 0.43 17.56 12.78
CA SER A 86 -0.83 18.09 13.32
C SER A 86 -1.16 17.52 14.71
N CYS A 87 -2.04 18.19 15.46
CA CYS A 87 -2.53 17.72 16.76
C CYS A 87 -4.01 17.35 16.68
N ALA A 88 -4.34 16.06 16.67
CA ALA A 88 -5.70 15.50 16.59
C ALA A 88 -6.09 14.73 17.86
N VAL A 89 -5.60 15.19 19.01
CA VAL A 89 -5.90 14.59 20.33
C VAL A 89 -7.41 14.59 20.55
N LYS A 90 -7.96 13.43 20.95
CA LYS A 90 -9.41 13.22 21.18
C LYS A 90 -10.30 13.50 19.97
N ALA A 91 -9.75 13.61 18.75
CA ALA A 91 -10.55 13.79 17.55
C ALA A 91 -11.41 12.55 17.26
N LYS A 92 -12.57 12.76 16.66
CA LYS A 92 -13.44 11.68 16.16
C LYS A 92 -13.13 11.47 14.68
N LEU A 93 -12.49 10.35 14.35
CA LEU A 93 -12.01 10.01 13.02
C LEU A 93 -12.63 8.69 12.52
N ASN A 94 -13.72 8.26 13.16
CA ASN A 94 -14.38 6.98 12.89
C ASN A 94 -14.80 6.89 11.42
N SER A 95 -14.44 5.78 10.77
CA SER A 95 -14.75 5.50 9.37
C SER A 95 -14.26 6.55 8.37
N ALA A 96 -13.23 7.35 8.72
CA ALA A 96 -12.58 8.25 7.79
C ALA A 96 -11.60 7.50 6.86
N ASP A 97 -11.41 8.02 5.65
CA ASP A 97 -10.52 7.46 4.63
C ASP A 97 -9.21 8.28 4.57
N PHE A 98 -8.14 7.75 5.13
CA PHE A 98 -6.78 8.29 5.11
C PHE A 98 -5.87 7.60 4.09
N THR A 99 -6.44 6.96 3.06
CA THR A 99 -5.66 6.27 2.02
C THR A 99 -4.55 7.18 1.49
N LYS A 100 -3.30 6.72 1.59
CA LYS A 100 -2.09 7.46 1.16
C LYS A 100 -1.88 8.84 1.79
N ALA A 101 -2.56 9.16 2.89
CA ALA A 101 -2.34 10.41 3.60
C ALA A 101 -0.95 10.44 4.25
N ASN A 102 -0.37 11.62 4.37
CA ASN A 102 0.83 11.82 5.17
C ASN A 102 0.43 12.26 6.58
N LEU A 103 0.72 11.45 7.59
CA LEU A 103 0.41 11.67 9.00
C LEU A 103 1.70 11.60 9.84
N GLU A 104 2.86 11.88 9.25
CA GLU A 104 4.15 11.82 9.95
C GLU A 104 4.14 12.71 11.19
N GLY A 105 4.48 12.14 12.35
CA GLY A 105 4.53 12.85 13.62
C GLY A 105 3.20 13.41 14.11
N ILE A 106 2.06 13.00 13.56
CA ILE A 106 0.75 13.44 14.06
C ILE A 106 0.55 12.97 15.51
N ASN A 107 -0.06 13.81 16.34
CA ASN A 107 -0.54 13.38 17.66
C ASN A 107 -2.03 13.01 17.59
N LEU A 108 -2.33 11.71 17.63
CA LEU A 108 -3.67 11.13 17.62
C LEU A 108 -4.07 10.58 19.00
N SER A 109 -3.38 10.93 20.09
CA SER A 109 -3.65 10.32 21.39
C SER A 109 -5.12 10.46 21.80
N GLU A 110 -5.71 9.38 22.31
CA GLU A 110 -7.13 9.28 22.70
C GLU A 110 -8.15 9.51 21.56
N ALA A 111 -7.72 9.50 20.30
CA ALA A 111 -8.64 9.67 19.16
C ALA A 111 -9.47 8.42 18.88
N GLY A 112 -10.68 8.62 18.33
CA GLY A 112 -11.56 7.54 17.87
C GLY A 112 -11.30 7.23 16.40
N LEU A 113 -10.67 6.10 16.10
CA LEU A 113 -10.25 5.70 14.73
C LEU A 113 -11.01 4.46 14.23
N SER A 114 -12.09 4.08 14.90
CA SER A 114 -12.77 2.82 14.61
C SER A 114 -13.26 2.77 13.15
N GLY A 115 -12.90 1.68 12.45
CA GLY A 115 -13.27 1.47 11.05
C GLY A 115 -12.63 2.41 10.02
N SER A 116 -11.61 3.20 10.39
CA SER A 116 -10.91 4.06 9.43
C SER A 116 -9.96 3.27 8.53
N ASP A 117 -9.67 3.82 7.34
CA ASP A 117 -8.77 3.22 6.37
C ASP A 117 -7.47 4.03 6.25
N PHE A 118 -6.33 3.42 6.53
CA PHE A 118 -4.99 3.99 6.38
C PHE A 118 -4.16 3.30 5.30
N TYR A 119 -4.80 2.71 4.28
CA TYR A 119 -4.09 2.00 3.21
C TYR A 119 -2.97 2.85 2.60
N GLY A 120 -1.72 2.38 2.72
CA GLY A 120 -0.54 3.08 2.19
C GLY A 120 -0.24 4.45 2.83
N ALA A 121 -0.82 4.76 3.98
CA ALA A 121 -0.58 6.04 4.66
C ALA A 121 0.78 6.07 5.38
N ASN A 122 1.35 7.26 5.55
CA ASN A 122 2.58 7.46 6.31
C ASN A 122 2.26 7.89 7.74
N LEU A 123 2.40 6.99 8.72
CA LEU A 123 2.21 7.25 10.16
C LEU A 123 3.54 7.21 10.93
N LYS A 124 4.67 7.44 10.24
CA LYS A 124 5.98 7.45 10.88
C LYS A 124 5.99 8.41 12.08
N ASN A 125 6.48 7.93 13.22
CA ASN A 125 6.51 8.68 14.49
C ASN A 125 5.15 9.21 14.99
N ALA A 126 4.01 8.69 14.50
CA ALA A 126 2.70 9.10 14.99
C ALA A 126 2.47 8.64 16.43
N ASN A 127 1.79 9.46 17.24
CA ASN A 127 1.34 9.05 18.57
C ASN A 127 -0.10 8.51 18.49
N LEU A 128 -0.27 7.20 18.66
CA LEU A 128 -1.56 6.49 18.68
C LEU A 128 -1.91 6.01 20.10
N GLU A 129 -1.32 6.60 21.14
CA GLU A 129 -1.60 6.24 22.53
C GLU A 129 -3.11 6.31 22.85
N LYS A 130 -3.65 5.26 23.49
CA LYS A 130 -5.07 5.19 23.91
C LYS A 130 -6.08 5.39 22.77
N THR A 131 -5.69 5.17 21.52
CA THR A 131 -6.60 5.30 20.37
C THR A 131 -7.53 4.10 20.26
N ASP A 132 -8.75 4.35 19.77
CA ASP A 132 -9.68 3.28 19.40
C ASP A 132 -9.41 2.83 17.95
N LEU A 133 -8.65 1.74 17.78
CA LEU A 133 -8.24 1.19 16.48
C LEU A 133 -9.08 -0.01 16.04
N ARG A 134 -10.26 -0.21 16.64
CA ARG A 134 -11.13 -1.34 16.30
C ARG A 134 -11.55 -1.26 14.84
N ARG A 135 -11.33 -2.34 14.08
CA ARG A 135 -11.63 -2.47 12.65
C ARG A 135 -10.88 -1.46 11.76
N THR A 136 -9.79 -0.86 12.25
CA THR A 136 -8.94 0.03 11.46
C THR A 136 -8.05 -0.76 10.50
N ILE A 137 -7.83 -0.24 9.30
CA ILE A 137 -7.00 -0.88 8.26
C ILE A 137 -5.66 -0.15 8.17
N PHE A 138 -4.55 -0.83 8.45
CA PHE A 138 -3.18 -0.33 8.32
C PHE A 138 -2.42 -0.97 7.15
N SER A 139 -3.13 -1.56 6.19
CA SER A 139 -2.46 -2.30 5.12
C SER A 139 -1.51 -1.42 4.30
N ASN A 140 -0.27 -1.85 4.09
CA ASN A 140 0.81 -1.06 3.46
C ASN A 140 1.16 0.27 4.17
N ALA A 141 0.64 0.56 5.36
CA ALA A 141 0.96 1.79 6.06
C ALA A 141 2.39 1.75 6.62
N ASN A 142 3.03 2.93 6.70
CA ASN A 142 4.30 3.08 7.39
C ASN A 142 4.07 3.44 8.86
N LEU A 143 4.29 2.50 9.78
CA LEU A 143 4.15 2.70 11.23
C LEU A 143 5.51 2.85 11.95
N SER A 144 6.62 3.03 11.23
CA SER A 144 7.95 3.12 11.87
C SER A 144 8.00 4.20 12.96
N GLY A 145 8.35 3.79 14.18
CA GLY A 145 8.45 4.69 15.34
C GLY A 145 7.11 5.16 15.93
N ALA A 146 5.97 4.70 15.40
CA ALA A 146 4.66 5.03 15.93
C ALA A 146 4.47 4.43 17.34
N ASN A 147 3.75 5.13 18.23
CA ASN A 147 3.46 4.66 19.59
C ASN A 147 2.04 4.10 19.68
N LEU A 148 1.89 2.81 20.00
CA LEU A 148 0.60 2.13 20.17
C LEU A 148 0.22 1.85 21.64
N GLU A 149 0.87 2.50 22.60
CA GLU A 149 0.62 2.27 24.02
C GLU A 149 -0.87 2.39 24.38
N SER A 150 -1.42 1.35 25.02
CA SER A 150 -2.83 1.30 25.43
C SER A 150 -3.84 1.48 24.29
N ALA A 151 -3.45 1.28 23.03
CA ALA A 151 -4.39 1.34 21.90
C ALA A 151 -5.34 0.12 21.90
N TYR A 152 -6.61 0.34 21.56
CA TYR A 152 -7.63 -0.70 21.58
C TYR A 152 -7.73 -1.43 20.23
N LEU A 153 -7.48 -2.74 20.24
CA LEU A 153 -7.45 -3.58 19.05
C LEU A 153 -8.62 -4.58 19.03
N LEU A 154 -9.31 -4.66 17.88
CA LEU A 154 -10.31 -5.69 17.57
C LEU A 154 -10.56 -5.66 16.07
N GLY A 155 -10.25 -6.74 15.36
CA GLY A 155 -10.38 -6.80 13.90
C GLY A 155 -9.55 -5.74 13.18
N THR A 156 -8.50 -5.21 13.82
CA THR A 156 -7.54 -4.29 13.23
C THR A 156 -6.71 -5.07 12.21
N ILE A 157 -6.45 -4.49 11.04
CA ILE A 157 -5.75 -5.19 9.95
C ILE A 157 -4.35 -4.60 9.77
N PHE A 158 -3.32 -5.37 10.09
CA PHE A 158 -1.94 -5.07 9.72
C PHE A 158 -1.56 -6.00 8.55
N GLY A 159 -1.81 -5.55 7.33
CA GLY A 159 -1.55 -6.31 6.10
C GLY A 159 -0.37 -5.72 5.32
N ASP A 160 0.63 -6.52 4.98
CA ASP A 160 1.88 -6.04 4.38
C ASP A 160 2.52 -4.84 5.15
N THR A 161 2.41 -4.81 6.48
CA THR A 161 2.88 -3.71 7.34
C THR A 161 4.16 -4.12 8.07
N ASN A 162 5.13 -3.21 8.23
CA ASN A 162 6.29 -3.47 9.11
C ASN A 162 5.99 -2.97 10.53
N LEU A 163 6.03 -3.87 11.51
CA LEU A 163 5.79 -3.57 12.92
C LEU A 163 7.07 -3.61 13.78
N SER A 164 8.25 -3.82 13.19
CA SER A 164 9.52 -3.98 13.94
C SER A 164 9.87 -2.79 14.83
N ASP A 165 9.55 -1.58 14.35
CA ASP A 165 9.94 -0.32 15.00
C ASP A 165 8.75 0.36 15.69
N VAL A 166 7.63 -0.34 15.82
CA VAL A 166 6.44 0.18 16.49
C VAL A 166 6.67 0.10 18.00
N LYS A 167 6.50 1.23 18.68
CA LYS A 167 6.76 1.37 20.11
C LYS A 167 5.56 0.89 20.91
N ASN A 168 5.84 0.23 22.03
CA ASN A 168 4.85 -0.18 23.03
C ASN A 168 3.74 -1.07 22.46
N ILE A 169 4.04 -1.85 21.42
CA ILE A 169 3.05 -2.70 20.73
C ILE A 169 2.53 -3.81 21.65
N GLU A 170 3.36 -4.29 22.58
CA GLU A 170 3.03 -5.23 23.64
C GLU A 170 2.07 -4.67 24.70
N LEU A 171 1.92 -3.34 24.77
CA LEU A 171 1.01 -2.63 25.67
C LEU A 171 -0.35 -2.33 25.03
N CYS A 172 -0.63 -2.87 23.84
CA CYS A 172 -1.94 -2.78 23.22
C CYS A 172 -3.00 -3.54 24.04
N LEU A 173 -4.22 -3.01 24.03
CA LEU A 173 -5.38 -3.62 24.67
C LEU A 173 -6.18 -4.41 23.63
N HIS A 174 -6.03 -5.73 23.65
CA HIS A 174 -6.73 -6.64 22.74
C HIS A 174 -8.14 -6.94 23.27
N ILE A 175 -9.16 -6.30 22.67
CA ILE A 175 -10.57 -6.61 22.91
C ILE A 175 -10.99 -7.88 22.15
N GLY A 176 -10.26 -8.22 21.09
CA GLY A 176 -10.34 -9.49 20.38
C GLY A 176 -9.27 -9.59 19.29
N PRO A 177 -9.32 -10.65 18.45
CA PRO A 177 -8.25 -10.92 17.49
C PRO A 177 -8.15 -9.84 16.42
N SER A 178 -6.94 -9.68 15.88
CA SER A 178 -6.59 -8.73 14.81
C SER A 178 -5.82 -9.49 13.73
N VAL A 179 -5.79 -8.95 12.52
CA VAL A 179 -5.26 -9.66 11.35
C VAL A 179 -3.77 -9.33 11.19
N LEU A 180 -2.97 -10.39 11.18
CA LEU A 180 -1.57 -10.37 10.75
C LEU A 180 -1.47 -11.31 9.54
N ASP A 181 -1.05 -10.79 8.39
CA ASP A 181 -0.74 -11.64 7.24
C ASP A 181 0.72 -12.11 7.26
N TYR A 182 1.04 -13.08 6.40
CA TYR A 182 2.39 -13.63 6.34
C TYR A 182 3.44 -12.57 5.97
N GLN A 183 3.06 -11.54 5.21
CA GLN A 183 3.95 -10.46 4.78
C GLN A 183 4.30 -9.54 5.94
N THR A 184 3.35 -9.26 6.82
CA THR A 184 3.54 -8.48 8.05
C THR A 184 4.45 -9.23 9.01
N ILE A 185 4.23 -10.53 9.22
CA ILE A 185 5.11 -11.37 10.04
C ILE A 185 6.52 -11.41 9.43
N GLU A 186 6.60 -11.52 8.11
CA GLU A 186 7.86 -11.50 7.36
C GLU A 186 8.62 -10.18 7.61
N ARG A 187 8.00 -9.03 7.37
CA ARG A 187 8.65 -7.72 7.50
C ARG A 187 9.02 -7.38 8.94
N SER A 188 8.15 -7.71 9.89
CA SER A 188 8.28 -7.29 11.29
C SER A 188 9.36 -8.06 12.05
N GLY A 189 9.79 -9.22 11.54
CA GLY A 189 10.74 -10.04 12.27
C GLY A 189 10.09 -10.57 13.55
N THR A 190 10.66 -10.25 14.72
CA THR A 190 10.18 -10.78 16.01
C THR A 190 9.12 -9.84 16.55
N LEU A 191 7.94 -10.38 16.83
CA LEU A 191 6.88 -9.65 17.52
C LEU A 191 6.82 -10.10 18.97
N PRO A 192 6.46 -9.21 19.91
CA PRO A 192 6.17 -9.61 21.29
C PRO A 192 5.11 -10.70 21.33
N GLU A 193 5.33 -11.72 22.17
CA GLU A 193 4.44 -12.87 22.27
C GLU A 193 3.03 -12.46 22.72
N SER A 194 2.92 -11.55 23.68
CA SER A 194 1.63 -11.01 24.15
C SER A 194 0.82 -10.39 23.02
N PHE A 195 1.45 -9.64 22.14
CA PHE A 195 0.81 -9.01 20.99
C PHE A 195 0.38 -10.04 19.94
N ALA A 196 1.23 -11.03 19.65
CA ALA A 196 0.92 -12.10 18.71
C ALA A 196 -0.28 -12.94 19.19
N ILE A 197 -0.29 -13.33 20.47
CA ILE A 197 -1.39 -14.04 21.12
C ILE A 197 -2.65 -13.17 21.13
N GLY A 198 -2.52 -11.89 21.45
CA GLY A 198 -3.63 -10.93 21.42
C GLY A 198 -4.23 -10.75 20.03
N CYS A 199 -3.44 -10.92 18.96
CA CYS A 199 -3.93 -10.98 17.59
C CYS A 199 -4.62 -12.31 17.24
N GLY A 200 -4.57 -13.31 18.12
CA GLY A 200 -5.18 -14.63 17.91
C GLY A 200 -4.24 -15.67 17.32
N LEU A 201 -2.93 -15.40 17.27
CA LEU A 201 -1.95 -16.42 16.88
C LEU A 201 -1.68 -17.37 18.06
N PRO A 202 -1.54 -18.69 17.82
CA PRO A 202 -1.09 -19.61 18.86
C PRO A 202 0.30 -19.23 19.41
N GLY A 203 0.58 -19.55 20.67
CA GLY A 203 1.92 -19.39 21.25
C GLY A 203 2.99 -20.10 20.41
N ASN A 204 4.17 -19.49 20.26
CA ASN A 204 5.29 -19.97 19.43
C ASN A 204 4.99 -20.14 17.92
N PHE A 205 3.81 -19.72 17.42
CA PHE A 205 3.45 -19.87 16.00
C PHE A 205 4.40 -19.11 15.07
N ILE A 206 4.75 -17.87 15.44
CA ILE A 206 5.64 -17.01 14.64
C ILE A 206 7.01 -17.66 14.46
N ASP A 207 7.59 -18.20 15.53
CA ASP A 207 8.90 -18.86 15.45
C ASP A 207 8.86 -20.17 14.65
N SER A 208 7.73 -20.87 14.67
CA SER A 208 7.53 -22.10 13.90
C SER A 208 7.43 -21.85 12.38
N ILE A 209 6.80 -20.75 11.96
CA ILE A 209 6.64 -20.42 10.54
C ILE A 209 7.80 -19.61 9.97
N ARG A 210 8.62 -18.98 10.81
CA ARG A 210 9.71 -18.12 10.38
C ARG A 210 10.76 -18.83 9.51
N PRO A 211 11.20 -20.07 9.78
CA PRO A 211 12.09 -20.80 8.87
C PRO A 211 11.49 -20.94 7.47
N LEU A 212 10.20 -21.31 7.38
CA LEU A 212 9.48 -21.42 6.11
C LEU A 212 9.41 -20.06 5.38
N ILE A 213 9.17 -18.98 6.12
CA ILE A 213 9.19 -17.62 5.57
C ILE A 213 10.59 -17.27 5.05
N LYS A 214 11.66 -17.55 5.80
CA LYS A 214 13.05 -17.28 5.38
C LYS A 214 13.42 -18.04 4.10
N GLU A 215 13.03 -19.31 3.99
CA GLU A 215 13.21 -20.08 2.76
C GLU A 215 12.48 -19.45 1.58
N SER A 216 11.26 -18.92 1.80
CA SER A 216 10.48 -18.24 0.78
C SER A 216 11.04 -16.88 0.31
N ARG A 217 12.05 -16.31 1.00
CA ARG A 217 12.73 -15.06 0.61
C ARG A 217 13.87 -15.25 -0.37
N GLN A 218 14.17 -16.48 -0.76
CA GLN A 218 15.28 -16.73 -1.69
C GLN A 218 15.01 -16.14 -3.08
N PHE A 219 13.76 -15.84 -3.41
CA PHE A 219 13.34 -15.34 -4.72
C PHE A 219 12.54 -14.04 -4.62
N TYR A 220 12.69 -13.19 -5.64
CA TYR A 220 11.85 -12.01 -5.84
C TYR A 220 10.38 -12.37 -6.03
N LYS A 221 9.47 -11.51 -5.53
CA LYS A 221 8.05 -11.60 -5.87
C LYS A 221 7.85 -11.14 -7.31
N CYS A 222 7.19 -11.96 -8.13
CA CYS A 222 7.08 -11.72 -9.56
C CYS A 222 5.63 -11.42 -10.00
N PHE A 223 5.45 -10.44 -10.88
CA PHE A 223 4.24 -10.32 -11.71
C PHE A 223 4.47 -11.04 -13.03
N ILE A 224 3.58 -11.94 -13.45
CA ILE A 224 3.70 -12.61 -14.75
C ILE A 224 2.74 -11.93 -15.73
N SER A 225 3.29 -11.26 -16.75
CA SER A 225 2.57 -10.61 -17.85
C SER A 225 2.69 -11.46 -19.11
N TYR A 226 1.56 -11.83 -19.71
CA TYR A 226 1.50 -12.74 -20.85
C TYR A 226 0.19 -12.61 -21.62
N SER A 227 0.15 -13.08 -22.87
CA SER A 227 -1.08 -13.25 -23.64
C SER A 227 -1.81 -14.53 -23.25
N THR A 228 -3.15 -14.50 -23.19
CA THR A 228 -3.96 -15.68 -22.87
C THR A 228 -3.77 -16.83 -23.86
N LEU A 229 -3.26 -16.55 -25.06
CA LEU A 229 -2.95 -17.57 -26.06
C LEU A 229 -1.72 -18.42 -25.68
N ASP A 230 -0.88 -17.94 -24.76
CA ASP A 230 0.34 -18.61 -24.30
C ASP A 230 0.10 -19.54 -23.09
N ASN A 231 -1.16 -19.81 -22.75
CA ASN A 231 -1.55 -20.50 -21.51
C ASN A 231 -0.91 -21.90 -21.34
N SER A 232 -0.62 -22.60 -22.44
CA SER A 232 0.04 -23.90 -22.40
C SER A 232 1.45 -23.82 -21.79
N PHE A 233 2.25 -22.85 -22.22
CA PHE A 233 3.56 -22.58 -21.64
C PHE A 233 3.41 -22.09 -20.19
N VAL A 234 2.53 -21.12 -19.97
CA VAL A 234 2.36 -20.49 -18.64
C VAL A 234 1.93 -21.47 -17.57
N LYS A 235 1.08 -22.45 -17.88
CA LYS A 235 0.70 -23.52 -16.94
C LYS A 235 1.89 -24.36 -16.49
N LEU A 236 2.74 -24.76 -17.43
CA LEU A 236 3.98 -25.51 -17.14
C LEU A 236 4.92 -24.65 -16.30
N PHE A 237 5.17 -23.43 -16.75
CA PHE A 237 6.06 -22.47 -16.11
C PHE A 237 5.66 -22.15 -14.66
N ILE A 238 4.37 -21.89 -14.42
CA ILE A 238 3.83 -21.63 -13.09
C ILE A 238 3.97 -22.85 -12.17
N LYS A 239 3.73 -24.06 -12.69
CA LYS A 239 3.90 -25.30 -11.92
C LYS A 239 5.32 -25.41 -11.38
N ASP A 240 6.31 -25.12 -12.22
CA ASP A 240 7.72 -25.22 -11.83
C ASP A 240 8.13 -24.06 -10.91
N LEU A 241 7.71 -22.81 -11.18
CA LEU A 241 7.95 -21.68 -10.27
C LEU A 241 7.44 -21.98 -8.85
N ARG A 242 6.26 -22.60 -8.73
CA ARG A 242 5.69 -23.02 -7.46
C ARG A 242 6.53 -24.10 -6.78
N ALA A 243 7.01 -25.09 -7.52
CA ALA A 243 7.84 -26.17 -6.99
C ALA A 243 9.16 -25.67 -6.39
N TYR A 244 9.69 -24.57 -6.93
CA TYR A 244 10.90 -23.90 -6.42
C TYR A 244 10.61 -22.78 -5.40
N GLY A 245 9.35 -22.56 -5.02
CA GLY A 245 8.97 -21.57 -4.00
C GLY A 245 9.03 -20.11 -4.46
N VAL A 246 9.06 -19.86 -5.78
CA VAL A 246 8.99 -18.49 -6.32
C VAL A 246 7.60 -17.91 -6.06
N LYS A 247 7.55 -16.73 -5.43
CA LYS A 247 6.30 -16.00 -5.18
C LYS A 247 5.87 -15.30 -6.46
N TYR A 248 4.66 -15.55 -6.95
CA TYR A 248 4.16 -14.91 -8.17
C TYR A 248 2.69 -14.52 -8.08
N TRP A 249 2.32 -13.48 -8.83
CA TRP A 249 0.94 -13.11 -9.14
C TRP A 249 0.78 -12.97 -10.65
N PHE A 250 -0.44 -13.25 -11.13
CA PHE A 250 -0.83 -13.08 -12.52
C PHE A 250 -2.32 -12.73 -12.56
N ALA A 251 -2.76 -12.04 -13.60
CA ALA A 251 -4.16 -11.68 -13.78
C ALA A 251 -4.78 -12.54 -14.89
N PRO A 252 -5.45 -13.68 -14.57
CA PRO A 252 -6.20 -14.43 -15.57
C PRO A 252 -7.41 -13.58 -16.00
N ARG A 253 -7.43 -13.16 -17.27
CA ARG A 253 -8.53 -12.37 -17.84
C ARG A 253 -9.76 -13.23 -18.08
N ASP A 254 -10.55 -13.45 -17.03
CA ASP A 254 -11.99 -13.73 -17.08
C ASP A 254 -12.82 -12.75 -16.22
N MET A 255 -12.17 -11.75 -15.59
CA MET A 255 -12.87 -10.71 -14.83
C MET A 255 -13.24 -9.54 -15.74
N ARG A 256 -14.55 -9.37 -16.00
CA ARG A 256 -15.14 -8.29 -16.81
C ARG A 256 -14.59 -6.92 -16.40
N ALA A 257 -14.03 -6.20 -17.38
CA ALA A 257 -13.24 -4.99 -17.19
C ALA A 257 -14.04 -3.79 -16.65
N GLY A 258 -13.57 -3.20 -15.56
CA GLY A 258 -13.96 -1.88 -15.03
C GLY A 258 -12.72 -1.08 -14.60
N SER A 259 -12.87 0.23 -14.35
CA SER A 259 -11.79 1.15 -13.96
C SER A 259 -11.04 0.74 -12.67
N SER A 260 -11.71 0.00 -11.77
CA SER A 260 -11.12 -0.54 -10.54
C SER A 260 -10.03 -1.57 -10.78
N ILE A 261 -10.08 -2.33 -11.89
CA ILE A 261 -9.12 -3.41 -12.18
C ILE A 261 -7.79 -2.86 -12.69
N LYS A 262 -7.83 -1.83 -13.54
CA LYS A 262 -6.62 -1.10 -13.94
C LYS A 262 -5.89 -0.52 -12.73
N SER A 263 -6.63 -0.05 -11.72
CA SER A 263 -6.07 0.41 -10.46
C SER A 263 -5.41 -0.73 -9.67
N ALA A 264 -6.08 -1.88 -9.56
CA ALA A 264 -5.55 -3.05 -8.83
C ALA A 264 -4.26 -3.61 -9.47
N ILE A 265 -4.17 -3.63 -10.80
CA ILE A 265 -2.96 -4.08 -11.51
C ILE A 265 -1.83 -3.06 -11.39
N ASN A 266 -2.14 -1.77 -11.49
CA ASN A 266 -1.16 -0.72 -11.21
C ASN A 266 -0.60 -0.82 -9.79
N GLN A 267 -1.46 -1.14 -8.80
CA GLN A 267 -1.02 -1.40 -7.44
C GLN A 267 -0.12 -2.64 -7.37
N ALA A 268 -0.50 -3.75 -8.01
CA ALA A 268 0.28 -4.99 -8.02
C ALA A 268 1.69 -4.78 -8.62
N ILE A 269 1.81 -4.14 -9.78
CA ILE A 269 3.11 -3.85 -10.43
C ILE A 269 3.96 -2.91 -9.57
N THR A 270 3.33 -1.96 -8.88
CA THR A 270 4.04 -1.05 -7.97
C THR A 270 4.61 -1.78 -6.75
N VAL A 271 3.90 -2.79 -6.23
CA VAL A 271 4.29 -3.50 -4.99
C VAL A 271 5.26 -4.65 -5.24
N LEU A 272 5.21 -5.30 -6.40
CA LEU A 272 6.02 -6.48 -6.75
C LEU A 272 7.48 -6.19 -7.11
N ASP A 273 8.40 -7.10 -6.81
CA ASP A 273 9.84 -6.86 -7.01
C ASP A 273 10.25 -6.94 -8.49
N LYS A 274 9.72 -7.92 -9.22
CA LYS A 274 10.04 -8.19 -10.63
C LYS A 274 8.78 -8.36 -11.47
N VAL A 275 8.88 -8.06 -12.77
CA VAL A 275 7.86 -8.33 -13.78
C VAL A 275 8.44 -9.31 -14.79
N LEU A 276 7.98 -10.56 -14.76
CA LEU A 276 8.29 -11.58 -15.76
C LEU A 276 7.38 -11.35 -16.98
N LEU A 277 7.97 -10.89 -18.08
CA LEU A 277 7.27 -10.56 -19.31
C LEU A 277 7.45 -11.68 -20.33
N ILE A 278 6.39 -12.40 -20.63
CA ILE A 278 6.41 -13.49 -21.61
C ILE A 278 6.16 -12.90 -22.99
N LEU A 279 7.16 -13.01 -23.87
CA LEU A 279 7.16 -12.49 -25.22
C LEU A 279 6.88 -13.63 -26.21
N SER A 280 5.78 -13.46 -26.92
CA SER A 280 5.31 -14.26 -28.05
C SER A 280 4.71 -13.31 -29.07
N GLU A 281 4.41 -13.80 -30.27
CA GLU A 281 3.73 -13.01 -31.30
C GLU A 281 2.42 -12.39 -30.74
N SER A 282 1.67 -13.21 -29.99
CA SER A 282 0.40 -12.82 -29.38
C SER A 282 0.56 -11.83 -28.22
N SER A 283 1.66 -11.92 -27.47
CA SER A 283 1.97 -10.99 -26.38
C SER A 283 2.45 -9.64 -26.91
N ILE A 284 3.24 -9.63 -27.98
CA ILE A 284 3.70 -8.40 -28.63
C ILE A 284 2.53 -7.59 -29.21
N ALA A 285 1.54 -8.29 -29.79
CA ALA A 285 0.32 -7.66 -30.32
C ALA A 285 -0.67 -7.19 -29.24
N SER A 286 -0.46 -7.54 -27.97
CA SER A 286 -1.41 -7.24 -26.89
C SER A 286 -1.16 -5.85 -26.29
N GLN A 287 -2.11 -4.94 -26.51
CA GLN A 287 -2.14 -3.61 -25.86
C GLN A 287 -2.05 -3.70 -24.32
N TRP A 288 -2.47 -4.82 -23.75
CA TRP A 288 -2.42 -5.01 -22.31
C TRP A 288 -1.02 -5.36 -21.82
N VAL A 289 -0.35 -6.27 -22.50
CA VAL A 289 1.03 -6.66 -22.20
C VAL A 289 1.96 -5.45 -22.43
N GLU A 290 1.72 -4.68 -23.49
CA GLU A 290 2.40 -3.41 -23.73
C GLU A 290 2.24 -2.43 -22.55
N TYR A 291 1.00 -2.27 -22.05
CA TYR A 291 0.72 -1.39 -20.91
C TYR A 291 1.49 -1.83 -19.65
N GLU A 292 1.49 -3.12 -19.33
CA GLU A 292 2.18 -3.68 -18.17
C GLU A 292 3.70 -3.55 -18.30
N ALA A 293 4.27 -3.78 -19.49
CA ALA A 293 5.68 -3.58 -19.79
C ALA A 293 6.09 -2.11 -19.60
N LYS A 294 5.33 -1.16 -20.17
CA LYS A 294 5.58 0.28 -20.00
C LYS A 294 5.54 0.70 -18.53
N LYS A 295 4.59 0.17 -17.75
CA LYS A 295 4.49 0.45 -16.31
C LYS A 295 5.67 -0.10 -15.51
N ALA A 296 6.17 -1.28 -15.87
CA ALA A 296 7.38 -1.82 -15.26
C ALA A 296 8.58 -0.91 -15.54
N LEU A 297 8.78 -0.48 -16.79
CA LEU A 297 9.87 0.44 -17.18
C LEU A 297 9.78 1.79 -16.45
N GLU A 298 8.58 2.36 -16.32
CA GLU A 298 8.36 3.59 -15.52
C GLU A 298 8.78 3.40 -14.05
N LYS A 299 8.57 2.21 -13.49
CA LYS A 299 8.98 1.89 -12.11
C LYS A 299 10.50 1.83 -12.00
N GLU A 300 11.18 1.17 -12.93
CA GLU A 300 12.64 1.08 -12.94
C GLU A 300 13.30 2.47 -12.98
N GLN A 301 12.76 3.39 -13.79
CA GLN A 301 13.25 4.77 -13.86
C GLN A 301 13.17 5.48 -12.50
N LYS A 302 12.13 5.18 -11.70
CA LYS A 302 11.93 5.80 -10.39
C LYS A 302 12.84 5.24 -9.31
N ILE A 303 13.16 3.95 -9.36
CA ILE A 303 13.92 3.26 -8.30
C ILE A 303 15.35 2.91 -8.69
N SER A 304 15.77 3.22 -9.93
CA SER A 304 17.09 2.93 -10.49
C SER A 304 17.53 1.47 -10.31
N GLN A 305 16.60 0.54 -10.53
CA GLN A 305 16.85 -0.90 -10.48
C GLN A 305 16.07 -1.61 -11.60
N ASP A 306 16.62 -2.69 -12.13
CA ASP A 306 15.91 -3.54 -13.08
C ASP A 306 14.75 -4.27 -12.37
N VAL A 307 13.57 -4.21 -12.97
CA VAL A 307 12.32 -4.84 -12.52
C VAL A 307 11.82 -5.78 -13.62
N LEU A 308 11.94 -5.40 -14.88
CA LEU A 308 11.42 -6.14 -16.02
C LEU A 308 12.40 -7.24 -16.48
N LEU A 309 11.91 -8.47 -16.50
CA LEU A 309 12.62 -9.67 -16.92
C LEU A 309 11.88 -10.29 -18.11
N PRO A 310 12.26 -9.92 -19.36
CA PRO A 310 11.64 -10.48 -20.54
C PRO A 310 12.14 -11.91 -20.81
N ILE A 311 11.22 -12.81 -21.14
CA ILE A 311 11.50 -14.15 -21.64
C ILE A 311 10.76 -14.36 -22.96
N MET A 312 11.41 -14.91 -23.97
CA MET A 312 10.79 -15.21 -25.27
C MET A 312 10.44 -16.68 -25.37
N ILE A 313 9.25 -16.99 -25.86
CA ILE A 313 8.77 -18.36 -26.09
C ILE A 313 8.61 -18.70 -27.58
N ASP A 314 8.82 -17.71 -28.44
CA ASP A 314 8.99 -17.82 -29.88
C ASP A 314 9.95 -16.72 -30.38
N ASP A 315 10.32 -16.76 -31.66
CA ASP A 315 11.30 -15.85 -32.26
C ASP A 315 10.70 -14.51 -32.72
N SER A 316 9.41 -14.24 -32.47
CA SER A 316 8.70 -13.06 -32.98
C SER A 316 9.35 -11.74 -32.53
N ILE A 317 9.90 -11.70 -31.33
CA ILE A 317 10.62 -10.53 -30.80
C ILE A 317 11.87 -10.19 -31.61
N LEU A 318 12.46 -11.17 -32.29
CA LEU A 318 13.67 -10.96 -33.08
C LEU A 318 13.38 -10.26 -34.41
N SER A 319 12.16 -10.37 -34.94
CA SER A 319 11.76 -9.80 -36.22
C SER A 319 10.66 -8.71 -36.12
N THR A 320 10.30 -8.29 -34.91
CA THR A 320 9.21 -7.31 -34.73
C THR A 320 9.65 -5.87 -35.01
N ASP A 321 8.75 -5.11 -35.66
CA ASP A 321 8.85 -3.66 -35.85
C ASP A 321 7.95 -2.88 -34.86
N VAL A 322 7.35 -3.55 -33.87
CA VAL A 322 6.51 -2.90 -32.87
C VAL A 322 7.39 -2.12 -31.89
N ASP A 323 7.30 -0.79 -31.93
CA ASP A 323 8.18 0.17 -31.21
C ASP A 323 8.61 -0.27 -29.80
N TRP A 324 7.66 -0.62 -28.93
CA TRP A 324 7.96 -0.96 -27.54
C TRP A 324 8.72 -2.29 -27.41
N ALA A 325 8.39 -3.27 -28.26
CA ALA A 325 9.00 -4.60 -28.26
C ALA A 325 10.41 -4.53 -28.89
N SER A 326 10.57 -3.78 -29.98
CA SER A 326 11.86 -3.51 -30.62
C SER A 326 12.81 -2.76 -29.66
N SER A 327 12.27 -1.85 -28.83
CA SER A 327 13.04 -1.19 -27.77
C SER A 327 13.56 -2.20 -26.74
N LEU A 328 12.72 -3.14 -26.27
CA LEU A 328 13.14 -4.19 -25.34
C LEU A 328 14.22 -5.09 -25.94
N LYS A 329 14.05 -5.52 -27.20
CA LYS A 329 15.04 -6.31 -27.94
C LYS A 329 16.45 -5.68 -27.90
N ASN A 330 16.52 -4.37 -28.06
CA ASN A 330 17.80 -3.65 -28.14
C ASN A 330 18.38 -3.26 -26.78
N THR A 331 17.57 -3.29 -25.72
CA THR A 331 17.95 -2.75 -24.40
C THR A 331 18.02 -3.79 -23.30
N ARG A 332 17.50 -5.01 -23.53
CA ARG A 332 17.37 -6.05 -22.51
C ARG A 332 18.01 -7.36 -22.92
N ASN A 333 18.50 -8.08 -21.91
CA ASN A 333 18.78 -9.50 -22.05
C ASN A 333 17.46 -10.27 -21.96
N ILE A 334 17.15 -11.08 -22.97
CA ILE A 334 15.89 -11.83 -23.07
C ILE A 334 16.17 -13.30 -22.84
N GLY A 335 15.52 -13.90 -21.83
CA GLY A 335 15.64 -15.33 -21.54
C GLY A 335 15.02 -16.16 -22.68
N ASN A 336 15.78 -17.12 -23.22
CA ASN A 336 15.33 -17.94 -24.34
C ASN A 336 14.57 -19.20 -23.87
N PHE A 337 13.27 -19.25 -24.13
CA PHE A 337 12.40 -20.41 -23.89
C PHE A 337 11.76 -20.93 -25.19
N CYS A 338 12.27 -20.61 -26.39
CA CYS A 338 11.65 -21.01 -27.65
C CYS A 338 11.48 -22.54 -27.80
N ASP A 339 12.41 -23.33 -27.25
CA ASP A 339 12.36 -24.81 -27.24
C ASP A 339 11.79 -25.39 -25.93
N TRP A 340 10.81 -24.69 -25.32
CA TRP A 340 10.25 -25.08 -24.01
C TRP A 340 9.56 -26.46 -23.99
N LYS A 341 9.24 -27.04 -25.14
CA LYS A 341 8.69 -28.39 -25.25
C LYS A 341 9.74 -29.48 -25.04
N ASN A 342 11.02 -29.15 -25.25
CA ASN A 342 12.13 -30.03 -24.94
C ASN A 342 12.49 -29.89 -23.46
N HIS A 343 12.46 -31.01 -22.72
CA HIS A 343 12.71 -31.02 -21.29
C HIS A 343 14.08 -30.44 -20.91
N ASN A 344 15.13 -30.76 -21.66
CA ASN A 344 16.50 -30.32 -21.35
C ASN A 344 16.68 -28.83 -21.63
N SER A 345 16.23 -28.37 -22.80
CA SER A 345 16.30 -26.96 -23.20
C SER A 345 15.52 -26.07 -22.22
N TYR A 346 14.29 -26.48 -21.88
CA TYR A 346 13.45 -25.79 -20.90
C TYR A 346 14.12 -25.71 -19.53
N LYS A 347 14.61 -26.83 -19.00
CA LYS A 347 15.23 -26.87 -17.67
C LYS A 347 16.45 -25.98 -17.61
N GLN A 348 17.29 -25.97 -18.64
CA GLN A 348 18.48 -25.14 -18.70
C GLN A 348 18.13 -23.63 -18.71
N ALA A 349 17.12 -23.24 -19.50
CA ALA A 349 16.60 -21.87 -19.49
C ALA A 349 15.98 -21.49 -18.14
N PHE A 350 15.23 -22.40 -17.54
CA PHE A 350 14.59 -22.20 -16.24
C PHE A 350 15.59 -22.05 -15.10
N ASP A 351 16.67 -22.84 -15.08
CA ASP A 351 17.74 -22.74 -14.09
C ASP A 351 18.48 -21.39 -14.18
N LEU A 352 18.67 -20.86 -15.40
CA LEU A 352 19.21 -19.51 -15.59
C LEU A 352 18.27 -18.44 -15.05
N LEU A 353 16.97 -18.54 -15.37
CA LEU A 353 15.97 -17.62 -14.83
C LEU A 353 15.93 -17.67 -13.30
N LEU A 354 15.99 -18.85 -12.68
CA LEU A 354 16.03 -18.97 -11.22
C LEU A 354 17.24 -18.27 -10.61
N ARG A 355 18.39 -18.23 -11.30
CA ARG A 355 19.56 -17.46 -10.83
C ARG A 355 19.27 -15.96 -10.87
N ASP A 356 18.64 -15.46 -11.93
CA ASP A 356 18.30 -14.04 -12.08
C ASP A 356 17.20 -13.61 -11.09
N LEU A 357 16.31 -14.54 -10.71
CA LEU A 357 15.25 -14.32 -9.73
C LEU A 357 15.71 -14.45 -8.28
N ARG A 358 16.91 -14.96 -8.02
CA ARG A 358 17.41 -15.07 -6.65
C ARG A 358 17.75 -13.69 -6.10
N ILE A 359 17.36 -13.48 -4.84
CA ILE A 359 17.76 -12.27 -4.12
C ILE A 359 19.24 -12.43 -3.76
N ALA A 360 20.10 -11.60 -4.34
CA ALA A 360 21.49 -11.50 -3.92
C ALA A 360 21.51 -10.98 -2.48
N TRP A 361 22.03 -11.78 -1.55
CA TRP A 361 22.19 -11.36 -0.16
C TRP A 361 23.20 -10.22 -0.13
N LYS A 362 22.73 -8.97 -0.10
CA LYS A 362 23.52 -7.89 0.48
C LYS A 362 23.60 -8.25 1.97
N GLN A 363 24.78 -8.61 2.44
CA GLN A 363 25.05 -8.70 3.87
C GLN A 363 24.63 -7.35 4.48
N TRP A 364 23.64 -7.37 5.36
CA TRP A 364 23.25 -6.23 6.19
C TRP A 364 24.16 -6.18 7.40
#